data_AF-A0A1F9JHL2-F1
#
_entry.id   AF-A0A1F9JHL2-F1
#
_cell.length_a   1.000
_cell.length_b   1.000
_cell.length_c   1.000
_cell.angle_alpha   90.00
_cell.angle_beta   90.00
_cell.angle_gamma   90.00
#
_symmetry.space_group_name_H-M   'P 1'
#
loop_
_entity.id
_entity.type
_entity.pdbx_description
1 polymer ?
#
loop_
_entity_poly.entity_id
_entity_poly.type
_entity_poly.pdbx_seq_one_letter_code
_entity_poly.pdbx_strand_id
1 'polypeptide(L)'
;MPYADLREFLNRLEASGKLHRITNPVDKDWEIAAVSRTVFESISETQRPALLFERVKGFEIPVVAGVLGASRSIYCLALECELKDVPKKWGEAELRPIPPRRLSDGPVHENILLGEKADLTFLPIPTWTVGKDPAPYITSGYIITADPGSRIRNVGTYRLQLKGPRKLGLFINYLQGGRLHVEKNNKLGQPTPVAIVVGADPAVGLVSVSRLPQDMDELAVAGGLRGEALDVVRCRSIDLEVPATAEIVIEGVIRANELESEGPFGEYTGYMGPKAMSYIVDVQCITHRSRPIFQAFLSQMPPSESSCIRSIGREATLYKHLVEDLGLPVGGVHLLETSGAAAYLVISIKKSHPVQPRTVMCGAWSFAPQFGKITVVVDDDIDIRDINAVNWALSFRVQPEKDIVLMPGMAAVSLDPSQAPAEVPQEDMSRRVSSKIGIDATRKHAFPDVAVPPGEHLELVRKNWKKYGFRENII
;
A
#
# COMPACT_ATOMS: atom_id res chain seq x y z
N MET A 1 -12.70 1.49 20.90
CA MET A 1 -13.80 0.84 20.15
C MET A 1 -13.44 1.06 18.70
N PRO A 2 -13.50 0.02 17.84
CA PRO A 2 -13.11 0.17 16.46
C PRO A 2 -13.98 1.21 15.75
N TYR A 3 -13.42 1.87 14.73
CA TYR A 3 -14.16 2.83 13.91
C TYR A 3 -15.36 2.15 13.26
N ALA A 4 -16.56 2.73 13.33
CA ALA A 4 -17.75 2.16 12.72
C ALA A 4 -17.67 2.10 11.18
N ASP A 5 -17.03 3.10 10.56
CA ASP A 5 -16.89 3.21 9.11
C ASP A 5 -15.77 4.22 8.72
N LEU A 6 -15.65 4.48 7.40
CA LEU A 6 -14.72 5.48 6.86
C LEU A 6 -14.97 6.88 7.43
N ARG A 7 -16.23 7.26 7.64
CA ARG A 7 -16.59 8.63 8.06
C ARG A 7 -16.13 8.90 9.48
N GLU A 8 -16.31 7.94 10.39
CA GLU A 8 -15.78 8.03 11.75
C GLU A 8 -14.24 8.11 11.75
N PHE A 9 -13.59 7.31 10.89
CA PHE A 9 -12.14 7.37 10.77
C PHE A 9 -11.64 8.72 10.22
N LEU A 10 -12.33 9.32 9.24
CA LEU A 10 -12.01 10.68 8.77
C LEU A 10 -12.14 11.72 9.89
N ASN A 11 -13.18 11.63 10.73
CA ASN A 11 -13.32 12.50 11.91
C ASN A 11 -12.14 12.31 12.89
N ARG A 12 -11.68 11.07 13.08
CA ARG A 12 -10.50 10.79 13.91
C ARG A 12 -9.22 11.37 13.33
N LEU A 13 -9.02 11.29 12.01
CA LEU A 13 -7.88 11.90 11.33
C LEU A 13 -7.91 13.42 11.50
N GLU A 14 -9.07 14.06 11.33
CA GLU A 14 -9.24 15.50 11.55
C GLU A 14 -8.92 15.91 12.99
N ALA A 15 -9.48 15.21 13.98
CA ALA A 15 -9.21 15.45 15.40
C ALA A 15 -7.73 15.27 15.78
N SER A 16 -6.97 14.48 15.00
CA SER A 16 -5.54 14.24 15.21
C SER A 16 -4.63 15.16 14.38
N GLY A 17 -5.20 16.13 13.64
CA GLY A 17 -4.44 16.99 12.73
C GLY A 17 -3.86 16.25 11.52
N LYS A 18 -4.42 15.09 11.17
CA LYS A 18 -3.98 14.18 10.10
C LYS A 18 -4.92 14.15 8.90
N LEU A 19 -5.90 15.06 8.84
CA LEU A 19 -6.73 15.30 7.67
C LEU A 19 -6.63 16.78 7.30
N HIS A 20 -6.40 17.07 6.02
CA HIS A 20 -6.45 18.42 5.46
C HIS A 20 -7.63 18.52 4.50
N ARG A 21 -8.50 19.51 4.74
CA ARG A 21 -9.70 19.76 3.93
C ARG A 21 -9.39 20.80 2.87
N ILE A 22 -9.54 20.41 1.61
CA ILE A 22 -9.38 21.27 0.45
C ILE A 22 -10.78 21.71 0.05
N THR A 23 -11.11 22.93 0.48
CA THR A 23 -12.43 23.49 0.23
C THR A 23 -12.54 24.09 -1.17
N ASN A 24 -11.45 24.49 -1.83
CA ASN A 24 -11.51 25.05 -3.19
C ASN A 24 -11.96 24.00 -4.22
N PRO A 25 -12.77 24.37 -5.25
CA PRO A 25 -13.17 23.44 -6.29
C PRO A 25 -11.97 22.92 -7.08
N VAL A 26 -11.86 21.60 -7.21
CA VAL A 26 -10.77 20.93 -7.94
C VAL A 26 -11.27 20.12 -9.13
N ASP A 27 -10.41 19.98 -10.13
CA ASP A 27 -10.59 19.14 -11.30
C ASP A 27 -10.05 17.72 -11.04
N LYS A 28 -10.89 16.70 -11.23
CA LYS A 28 -10.48 15.30 -11.04
C LYS A 28 -9.49 14.82 -12.10
N ASP A 29 -9.43 15.47 -13.25
CA ASP A 29 -8.63 15.03 -14.39
C ASP A 29 -7.18 15.51 -14.32
N TRP A 30 -6.84 16.41 -13.38
CA TRP A 30 -5.45 16.79 -13.14
C TRP A 30 -5.15 17.35 -11.73
N GLU A 31 -6.04 18.16 -11.12
CA GLU A 31 -5.74 18.86 -9.85
C GLU A 31 -5.59 17.90 -8.67
N ILE A 32 -6.46 16.89 -8.56
CA ILE A 32 -6.40 15.90 -7.47
C ILE A 32 -5.03 15.21 -7.44
N ALA A 33 -4.54 14.75 -8.59
CA ALA A 33 -3.25 14.09 -8.71
C ALA A 33 -2.08 15.05 -8.43
N ALA A 34 -2.11 16.25 -9.03
CA ALA A 34 -1.06 17.26 -8.87
C ALA A 34 -0.92 17.77 -7.42
N VAL A 35 -2.04 18.06 -6.75
CA VAL A 35 -2.05 18.47 -5.34
C VAL A 35 -1.53 17.34 -4.46
N SER A 36 -2.00 16.11 -4.67
CA SER A 36 -1.53 14.94 -3.91
C SER A 36 -0.03 14.72 -4.06
N ARG A 37 0.51 14.78 -5.28
CA ARG A 37 1.96 14.65 -5.55
C ARG A 37 2.76 15.76 -4.88
N THR A 38 2.31 17.02 -5.00
CA THR A 38 2.98 18.18 -4.38
C THR A 38 3.03 18.04 -2.86
N VAL A 39 1.94 17.57 -2.23
CA VAL A 39 1.90 17.30 -0.79
C VAL A 39 2.91 16.23 -0.38
N PHE A 40 3.00 15.12 -1.12
CA PHE A 40 3.95 14.04 -0.83
C PHE A 40 5.42 14.43 -1.03
N GLU A 41 5.67 15.41 -1.90
CA GLU A 41 7.01 15.97 -2.14
C GLU A 41 7.39 17.05 -1.11
N SER A 42 6.46 17.93 -0.76
CA SER A 42 6.76 19.15 0.00
C SER A 42 6.60 18.98 1.51
N ILE A 43 5.81 18.00 1.96
CA ILE A 43 5.52 17.78 3.38
C ILE A 43 6.20 16.47 3.81
N SER A 44 6.97 16.58 4.91
CA SER A 44 7.64 15.45 5.54
C SER A 44 6.64 14.35 5.91
N GLU A 45 7.08 13.10 5.83
CA GLU A 45 6.22 11.94 6.09
C GLU A 45 5.53 12.03 7.46
N THR A 46 6.24 12.46 8.50
CA THR A 46 5.71 12.55 9.88
C THR A 46 4.61 13.60 10.04
N GLN A 47 4.55 14.62 9.18
CA GLN A 47 3.55 15.69 9.22
C GLN A 47 2.48 15.55 8.14
N ARG A 48 2.65 14.63 7.19
CA ARG A 48 1.79 14.52 6.01
C ARG A 48 0.36 14.12 6.38
N PRO A 49 -0.65 14.92 5.99
CA PRO A 49 -2.05 14.60 6.23
C PRO A 49 -2.66 13.78 5.08
N ALA A 50 -3.75 13.08 5.36
CA ALA A 50 -4.70 12.67 4.34
C ALA A 50 -5.38 13.91 3.74
N LEU A 51 -5.87 13.82 2.50
CA LEU A 51 -6.47 14.93 1.78
C LEU A 51 -7.95 14.64 1.52
N LEU A 52 -8.82 15.57 1.89
CA LEU A 52 -10.24 15.56 1.56
C LEU A 52 -10.54 16.71 0.59
N PHE A 53 -10.81 16.37 -0.66
CA PHE A 53 -11.25 17.28 -1.71
C PHE A 53 -12.77 17.39 -1.67
N GLU A 54 -13.27 18.46 -1.06
CA GLU A 54 -14.71 18.59 -0.77
C GLU A 54 -15.55 18.91 -1.99
N ARG A 55 -14.98 19.65 -2.95
CA ARG A 55 -15.68 20.14 -4.14
C ARG A 55 -14.94 19.69 -5.39
N VAL A 56 -15.48 18.70 -6.09
CA VAL A 56 -14.96 18.24 -7.38
C VAL A 56 -15.83 18.81 -8.49
N LYS A 57 -15.23 19.52 -9.45
CA LYS A 57 -15.95 20.22 -10.54
C LYS A 57 -16.79 19.23 -11.33
N GLY A 58 -18.11 19.45 -11.37
CA GLY A 58 -19.06 18.60 -12.09
C GLY A 58 -19.58 17.39 -11.30
N PHE A 59 -19.21 17.24 -10.03
CA PHE A 59 -19.59 16.10 -9.19
C PHE A 59 -20.10 16.55 -7.82
N GLU A 60 -21.07 15.81 -7.27
CA GLU A 60 -21.57 16.02 -5.89
C GLU A 60 -20.78 15.21 -4.84
N ILE A 61 -19.89 14.34 -5.32
CA ILE A 61 -19.17 13.35 -4.50
C ILE A 61 -17.77 13.89 -4.18
N PRO A 62 -17.40 14.07 -2.90
CA PRO A 62 -16.04 14.42 -2.52
C PRO A 62 -15.08 13.26 -2.73
N VAL A 63 -13.78 13.57 -2.88
CA VAL A 63 -12.71 12.58 -3.01
C VAL A 63 -11.79 12.64 -1.80
N VAL A 64 -11.41 11.48 -1.26
CA VAL A 64 -10.38 11.37 -0.22
C VAL A 64 -9.20 10.52 -0.70
N ALA A 65 -7.99 10.92 -0.34
CA ALA A 65 -6.76 10.16 -0.63
C ALA A 65 -5.78 10.26 0.55
N GLY A 66 -4.87 9.31 0.68
CA GLY A 66 -3.88 9.29 1.76
C GLY A 66 -4.41 8.78 3.10
N VAL A 67 -5.65 8.27 3.14
CA VAL A 67 -6.35 7.93 4.39
C VAL A 67 -5.74 6.72 5.10
N LEU A 68 -4.98 5.84 4.42
CA LEU A 68 -4.32 4.70 5.07
C LEU A 68 -2.80 4.86 5.18
N GLY A 69 -2.21 5.72 4.35
CA GLY A 69 -0.76 5.75 4.17
C GLY A 69 -0.17 7.08 3.75
N ALA A 70 -0.84 8.21 3.98
CA ALA A 70 -0.13 9.49 3.85
C ALA A 70 1.06 9.58 4.83
N SER A 71 0.91 8.96 6.01
CA SER A 71 1.99 8.76 6.97
C SER A 71 1.81 7.45 7.74
N ARG A 72 2.88 6.94 8.34
CA ARG A 72 2.92 5.82 9.29
C ARG A 72 2.02 6.09 10.48
N SER A 73 1.93 7.34 10.93
CA SER A 73 1.01 7.71 12.01
C SER A 73 -0.47 7.51 11.63
N ILE A 74 -0.82 7.73 10.36
CA ILE A 74 -2.18 7.47 9.85
C ILE A 74 -2.45 5.96 9.79
N TYR A 75 -1.48 5.17 9.33
CA TYR A 75 -1.57 3.71 9.37
C TYR A 75 -1.75 3.19 10.80
N CYS A 76 -1.00 3.74 11.76
CA CYS A 76 -1.09 3.42 13.17
C CYS A 76 -2.44 3.82 13.78
N LEU A 77 -2.99 4.99 13.38
CA LEU A 77 -4.34 5.41 13.78
C LEU A 77 -5.40 4.45 13.23
N ALA A 78 -5.29 4.01 11.97
CA ALA A 78 -6.19 3.02 11.37
C ALA A 78 -6.19 1.69 12.14
N LEU A 79 -5.04 1.30 12.67
CA LEU A 79 -4.88 0.11 13.52
C LEU A 79 -5.03 0.40 15.01
N GLU A 80 -5.33 1.61 15.47
CA GLU A 80 -5.39 1.94 16.90
C GLU A 80 -4.19 1.40 17.71
N CYS A 81 -2.96 1.49 17.18
CA CYS A 81 -1.75 0.98 17.84
C CYS A 81 -0.52 1.86 17.57
N GLU A 82 0.57 1.61 18.29
CA GLU A 82 1.87 2.22 17.99
C GLU A 82 2.58 1.46 16.87
N LEU A 83 3.51 2.12 16.17
CA LEU A 83 4.24 1.53 15.03
C LEU A 83 4.97 0.23 15.41
N LYS A 84 5.55 0.17 16.62
CA LYS A 84 6.24 -1.02 17.13
C LYS A 84 5.31 -2.22 17.36
N ASP A 85 4.01 -1.97 17.56
CA ASP A 85 3.02 -2.98 17.89
C ASP A 85 2.28 -3.48 16.64
N VAL A 86 2.48 -2.84 15.47
CA VAL A 86 1.90 -3.25 14.18
C VAL A 86 2.15 -4.72 13.85
N PRO A 87 3.39 -5.27 13.92
CA PRO A 87 3.63 -6.68 13.58
C PRO A 87 2.84 -7.63 14.49
N LYS A 88 2.78 -7.31 15.79
CA LYS A 88 2.03 -8.09 16.78
C LYS A 88 0.54 -8.05 16.47
N LYS A 89 -0.01 -6.88 16.16
CA LYS A 89 -1.44 -6.70 15.86
C LYS A 89 -1.88 -7.48 14.62
N TRP A 90 -1.07 -7.47 13.57
CA TRP A 90 -1.30 -8.32 12.39
C TRP A 90 -1.22 -9.81 12.71
N GLY A 91 -0.18 -10.24 13.43
CA GLY A 91 -0.03 -11.64 13.83
C GLY A 91 -1.19 -12.14 14.68
N GLU A 92 -1.69 -11.34 15.62
CA GLU A 92 -2.86 -11.67 16.43
C GLU A 92 -4.14 -11.76 15.60
N ALA A 93 -4.34 -10.85 14.65
CA ALA A 93 -5.50 -10.85 13.76
C ALA A 93 -5.53 -12.06 12.80
N GLU A 94 -4.36 -12.46 12.29
CA GLU A 94 -4.22 -13.68 11.47
C GLU A 94 -4.44 -14.95 12.31
N LEU A 95 -3.95 -14.99 13.55
CA LEU A 95 -4.13 -16.15 14.43
C LEU A 95 -5.56 -16.27 14.97
N ARG A 96 -6.27 -15.14 15.11
CA ARG A 96 -7.62 -15.07 15.69
C ARG A 96 -8.53 -14.19 14.82
N PRO A 97 -8.81 -14.61 13.57
CA PRO A 97 -9.72 -13.87 12.72
C PRO A 97 -11.13 -13.92 13.32
N ILE A 98 -11.89 -12.82 13.17
CA ILE A 98 -13.26 -12.71 13.66
C ILE A 98 -14.18 -12.69 12.44
N PRO A 99 -14.93 -13.78 12.17
CA PRO A 99 -15.81 -13.84 11.00
C PRO A 99 -16.81 -12.68 10.96
N PRO A 100 -17.12 -12.16 9.76
CA PRO A 100 -18.05 -11.05 9.65
C PRO A 100 -19.47 -11.45 10.08
N ARG A 101 -20.20 -10.45 10.55
CA ARG A 101 -21.60 -10.58 10.95
C ARG A 101 -22.48 -10.16 9.79
N ARG A 102 -23.34 -11.06 9.36
CA ARG A 102 -24.26 -10.77 8.25
C ARG A 102 -25.48 -10.00 8.76
N LEU A 103 -25.78 -8.88 8.12
CA LEU A 103 -26.98 -8.09 8.33
C LEU A 103 -28.00 -8.32 7.20
N SER A 104 -29.26 -7.96 7.45
CA SER A 104 -30.31 -7.98 6.42
C SER A 104 -30.17 -6.83 5.43
N ASP A 105 -29.68 -5.68 5.90
CA ASP A 105 -29.46 -4.48 5.10
C ASP A 105 -28.40 -3.57 5.75
N GLY A 106 -27.98 -2.51 5.06
CA GLY A 106 -26.96 -1.58 5.53
C GLY A 106 -26.93 -0.25 4.76
N PRO A 107 -26.24 0.78 5.29
CA PRO A 107 -26.19 2.11 4.67
C PRO A 107 -25.77 2.13 3.19
N VAL A 108 -24.92 1.19 2.75
CA VAL A 108 -24.50 1.10 1.33
C VAL A 108 -25.69 0.94 0.37
N HIS A 109 -26.83 0.42 0.83
CA HIS A 109 -28.02 0.22 0.01
C HIS A 109 -29.03 1.38 0.03
N GLU A 110 -28.69 2.52 0.63
CA GLU A 110 -29.56 3.71 0.62
C GLU A 110 -29.94 4.14 -0.81
N ASN A 111 -29.03 3.97 -1.78
CA ASN A 111 -29.28 4.19 -3.20
C ASN A 111 -28.87 2.95 -4.00
N ILE A 112 -29.73 2.51 -4.92
CA ILE A 112 -29.51 1.31 -5.74
C ILE A 112 -29.74 1.66 -7.21
N LEU A 113 -28.69 1.56 -8.01
CA LEU A 113 -28.70 1.79 -9.44
C LEU A 113 -28.51 0.45 -10.16
N LEU A 114 -29.54 -0.03 -10.87
CA LEU A 114 -29.54 -1.33 -11.55
C LEU A 114 -29.54 -1.19 -13.07
N GLY A 115 -28.87 -2.12 -13.74
CA GLY A 115 -28.87 -2.24 -15.20
C GLY A 115 -28.37 -0.95 -15.85
N GLU A 116 -29.18 -0.36 -16.73
CA GLU A 116 -28.80 0.86 -17.45
C GLU A 116 -28.47 2.06 -16.54
N LYS A 117 -29.08 2.12 -15.35
CA LYS A 117 -28.84 3.19 -14.37
C LYS A 117 -27.48 3.08 -13.67
N ALA A 118 -26.83 1.92 -13.72
CA ALA A 118 -25.54 1.66 -13.07
C ALA A 118 -24.38 2.31 -13.84
N ASP A 119 -24.50 3.60 -14.16
CA ASP A 119 -23.50 4.37 -14.90
C ASP A 119 -22.33 4.76 -13.98
N LEU A 120 -21.09 4.55 -14.37
CA LEU A 120 -19.88 4.91 -13.61
C LEU A 120 -19.51 6.38 -13.75
N THR A 121 -20.05 7.08 -14.77
CA THR A 121 -19.63 8.45 -15.11
C THR A 121 -20.09 9.51 -14.12
N PHE A 122 -21.02 9.20 -13.20
CA PHE A 122 -21.35 10.09 -12.07
C PHE A 122 -20.30 10.04 -10.94
N LEU A 123 -19.34 9.10 -10.98
CA LEU A 123 -18.28 9.00 -9.98
C LEU A 123 -17.11 9.92 -10.34
N PRO A 124 -16.52 10.63 -9.37
CA PRO A 124 -15.39 11.54 -9.59
C PRO A 124 -14.06 10.76 -9.72
N ILE A 125 -14.00 9.78 -10.62
CA ILE A 125 -12.83 8.92 -10.81
C ILE A 125 -11.65 9.77 -11.32
N PRO A 126 -10.54 9.89 -10.57
CA PRO A 126 -9.43 10.75 -10.95
C PRO A 126 -8.59 10.18 -12.10
N THR A 127 -7.92 11.08 -12.83
CA THR A 127 -6.79 10.75 -13.70
C THR A 127 -5.49 10.99 -12.94
N TRP A 128 -4.62 9.98 -12.84
CA TRP A 128 -3.46 10.03 -11.94
C TRP A 128 -2.17 10.46 -12.64
N THR A 129 -1.97 10.03 -13.87
CA THR A 129 -0.82 10.40 -14.70
C THR A 129 -1.30 11.13 -15.95
N VAL A 130 -1.51 12.43 -15.79
CA VAL A 130 -2.08 13.32 -16.81
C VAL A 130 -1.32 13.20 -18.13
N GLY A 131 -2.06 12.98 -19.23
CA GLY A 131 -1.51 12.83 -20.58
C GLY A 131 -0.78 11.50 -20.86
N LYS A 132 -0.73 10.57 -19.90
CA LYS A 132 -0.12 9.24 -20.06
C LYS A 132 -1.09 8.11 -19.77
N ASP A 133 -1.91 8.24 -18.73
CA ASP A 133 -3.00 7.31 -18.48
C ASP A 133 -4.03 7.42 -19.64
N PRO A 134 -4.49 6.31 -20.22
CA PRO A 134 -5.44 6.32 -21.33
C PRO A 134 -6.87 6.72 -20.92
N ALA A 135 -7.18 6.68 -19.63
CA ALA A 135 -8.48 7.00 -19.04
C ALA A 135 -8.32 7.19 -17.51
N PRO A 136 -9.35 7.68 -16.80
CA PRO A 136 -9.37 7.69 -15.34
C PRO A 136 -9.31 6.29 -14.70
N TYR A 137 -8.81 6.22 -13.46
CA TYR A 137 -8.60 4.97 -12.73
C TYR A 137 -9.17 4.97 -11.32
N ILE A 138 -9.88 3.91 -10.97
CA ILE A 138 -10.19 3.58 -9.57
C ILE A 138 -8.96 2.88 -8.98
N THR A 139 -8.28 3.54 -8.04
CA THR A 139 -7.02 3.08 -7.44
C THR A 139 -7.19 2.48 -6.05
N SER A 140 -8.29 2.79 -5.35
CA SER A 140 -8.67 2.23 -4.05
C SER A 140 -9.95 1.39 -4.16
N GLY A 141 -10.03 0.52 -5.18
CA GLY A 141 -11.09 -0.48 -5.27
C GLY A 141 -10.73 -1.73 -4.48
N TYR A 142 -11.45 -2.03 -3.40
CA TYR A 142 -11.31 -3.29 -2.66
C TYR A 142 -12.17 -4.33 -3.34
N ILE A 143 -11.52 -5.16 -4.14
CA ILE A 143 -12.15 -6.10 -5.05
C ILE A 143 -12.40 -7.39 -4.31
N ILE A 144 -13.68 -7.73 -4.16
CA ILE A 144 -14.16 -8.95 -3.55
C ILE A 144 -14.52 -9.94 -4.65
N THR A 145 -13.91 -11.11 -4.61
CA THR A 145 -14.26 -12.28 -5.41
C THR A 145 -14.33 -13.49 -4.49
N ALA A 146 -14.91 -14.60 -4.95
CA ALA A 146 -14.93 -15.84 -4.18
C ALA A 146 -14.47 -17.02 -5.04
N ASP A 147 -13.80 -17.96 -4.39
CA ASP A 147 -13.43 -19.22 -5.00
C ASP A 147 -14.69 -19.98 -5.44
N PRO A 148 -14.78 -20.46 -6.70
CA PRO A 148 -16.01 -21.11 -7.17
C PRO A 148 -16.30 -22.46 -6.50
N GLY A 149 -15.31 -23.12 -5.90
CA GLY A 149 -15.50 -24.36 -5.16
C GLY A 149 -15.77 -24.13 -3.68
N SER A 150 -14.79 -23.59 -2.97
CA SER A 150 -14.80 -23.41 -1.51
C SER A 150 -15.61 -22.21 -1.02
N ARG A 151 -15.94 -21.26 -1.90
CA ARG A 151 -16.60 -19.98 -1.58
C ARG A 151 -15.80 -19.05 -0.66
N ILE A 152 -14.54 -19.37 -0.37
CA ILE A 152 -13.63 -18.49 0.37
C ILE A 152 -13.45 -17.20 -0.43
N ARG A 153 -13.57 -16.06 0.25
CA ARG A 153 -13.42 -14.74 -0.36
C ARG A 153 -11.95 -14.39 -0.53
N ASN A 154 -11.68 -13.57 -1.55
CA ASN A 154 -10.48 -12.76 -1.62
C ASN A 154 -10.92 -11.29 -1.63
N VAL A 155 -10.31 -10.47 -0.80
CA VAL A 155 -10.36 -9.00 -0.86
C VAL A 155 -9.00 -8.48 -1.27
N GLY A 156 -8.90 -7.85 -2.43
CA GLY A 156 -7.64 -7.33 -2.95
C GLY A 156 -7.77 -5.96 -3.59
N THR A 157 -6.75 -5.12 -3.48
CA THR A 157 -6.69 -3.84 -4.19
C THR A 157 -6.02 -4.02 -5.55
N TYR A 158 -6.79 -3.81 -6.62
CA TYR A 158 -6.32 -3.86 -8.00
C TYR A 158 -6.79 -2.62 -8.75
N ARG A 159 -6.01 -2.16 -9.74
CA ARG A 159 -6.38 -0.97 -10.53
C ARG A 159 -7.51 -1.28 -11.49
N LEU A 160 -8.43 -0.34 -11.66
CA LEU A 160 -9.53 -0.44 -12.62
C LEU A 160 -9.53 0.76 -13.56
N GLN A 161 -9.32 0.52 -14.85
CA GLN A 161 -9.42 1.51 -15.91
C GLN A 161 -10.90 1.75 -16.26
N LEU A 162 -11.34 3.01 -16.28
CA LEU A 162 -12.66 3.35 -16.83
C LEU A 162 -12.68 3.16 -18.35
N LYS A 163 -13.50 2.23 -18.85
CA LYS A 163 -13.64 1.94 -20.29
C LYS A 163 -14.96 2.43 -20.89
N GLY A 164 -15.93 2.76 -20.03
CA GLY A 164 -17.23 3.31 -20.42
C GLY A 164 -18.19 3.33 -19.23
N PRO A 165 -19.46 3.73 -19.45
CA PRO A 165 -20.47 3.86 -18.40
C PRO A 165 -20.67 2.60 -17.55
N ARG A 166 -20.50 1.41 -18.12
CA ARG A 166 -20.73 0.12 -17.43
C ARG A 166 -19.62 -0.90 -17.67
N LYS A 167 -18.41 -0.41 -17.98
CA LYS A 167 -17.27 -1.27 -18.34
C LYS A 167 -16.00 -0.78 -17.66
N LEU A 168 -15.33 -1.70 -16.96
CA LEU A 168 -14.01 -1.47 -16.37
C LEU A 168 -13.00 -2.47 -16.95
N GLY A 169 -11.77 -2.02 -17.16
CA GLY A 169 -10.61 -2.89 -17.35
C GLY A 169 -9.97 -3.18 -16.00
N LEU A 170 -9.80 -4.45 -15.63
CA LEU A 170 -9.29 -4.88 -14.33
C LEU A 170 -7.97 -5.64 -14.49
N PHE A 171 -6.88 -5.04 -14.02
CA PHE A 171 -5.58 -5.70 -14.00
C PHE A 171 -5.33 -6.42 -12.67
N ILE A 172 -5.21 -7.75 -12.71
CA ILE A 172 -4.85 -8.57 -11.55
C ILE A 172 -3.60 -9.39 -11.89
N ASN A 173 -2.55 -9.25 -11.08
CA ASN A 173 -1.29 -9.97 -11.27
C ASN A 173 -1.45 -11.47 -10.95
N TYR A 174 -0.68 -12.33 -11.64
CA TYR A 174 -0.67 -13.81 -11.49
C TYR A 174 -0.40 -14.33 -10.07
N LEU A 175 0.16 -13.50 -9.18
CA LEU A 175 0.40 -13.87 -7.78
C LEU A 175 -0.74 -13.51 -6.81
N GLN A 176 -1.85 -12.94 -7.28
CA GLN A 176 -2.91 -12.41 -6.42
C GLN A 176 -4.13 -13.35 -6.34
N GLY A 177 -4.80 -13.41 -5.18
CA GLY A 177 -5.90 -14.34 -4.93
C GLY A 177 -7.05 -14.22 -5.94
N GLY A 178 -7.47 -12.99 -6.26
CA GLY A 178 -8.52 -12.75 -7.24
C GLY A 178 -8.22 -13.31 -8.64
N ARG A 179 -6.95 -13.37 -9.05
CA ARG A 179 -6.53 -13.97 -10.33
C ARG A 179 -6.80 -15.47 -10.35
N LEU A 180 -6.56 -16.15 -9.24
CA LEU A 180 -6.84 -17.59 -9.10
C LEU A 180 -8.33 -17.90 -9.19
N HIS A 181 -9.19 -17.08 -8.58
CA HIS A 181 -10.64 -17.24 -8.69
C HIS A 181 -11.11 -17.12 -10.14
N VAL A 182 -10.62 -16.10 -10.85
CA VAL A 182 -10.96 -15.90 -12.27
C VAL A 182 -10.44 -17.05 -13.14
N GLU A 183 -9.23 -17.53 -12.91
CA GLU A 183 -8.68 -18.67 -13.66
C GLU A 183 -9.46 -19.97 -13.44
N LYS A 184 -9.93 -20.23 -12.21
CA LYS A 184 -10.79 -21.39 -11.92
C LYS A 184 -12.12 -21.28 -12.65
N ASN A 185 -12.77 -20.12 -12.62
CA ASN A 185 -14.02 -19.88 -13.36
C ASN A 185 -13.84 -19.96 -14.89
N ASN A 186 -12.73 -19.43 -15.41
CA ASN A 186 -12.39 -19.54 -16.84
C ASN A 186 -12.30 -21.01 -17.30
N LYS A 187 -11.69 -21.89 -16.50
CA LYS A 187 -11.65 -23.33 -16.76
C LYS A 187 -13.04 -23.98 -16.78
N LEU A 188 -14.00 -23.40 -16.07
CA LEU A 188 -15.41 -23.82 -16.07
C LEU A 188 -16.23 -23.13 -17.18
N GLY A 189 -15.64 -22.21 -17.95
CA GLY A 189 -16.36 -21.39 -18.92
C GLY A 189 -17.35 -20.42 -18.29
N GLN A 190 -17.18 -20.08 -17.00
CA GLN A 190 -18.12 -19.26 -16.23
C GLN A 190 -17.54 -17.86 -15.97
N PRO A 191 -18.37 -16.80 -15.97
CA PRO A 191 -17.95 -15.49 -15.52
C PRO A 191 -17.69 -15.50 -14.00
N THR A 192 -16.81 -14.61 -13.53
CA THR A 192 -16.52 -14.48 -12.09
C THR A 192 -17.31 -13.34 -11.48
N PRO A 193 -18.20 -13.57 -10.51
CA PRO A 193 -18.82 -12.48 -9.75
C PRO A 193 -17.77 -11.60 -9.08
N VAL A 194 -17.95 -10.28 -9.17
CA VAL A 194 -17.01 -9.31 -8.59
C VAL A 194 -17.75 -8.13 -7.97
N ALA A 195 -17.37 -7.76 -6.76
CA ALA A 195 -17.78 -6.51 -6.13
C ALA A 195 -16.55 -5.62 -5.92
N ILE A 196 -16.65 -4.34 -6.28
CA ILE A 196 -15.60 -3.34 -6.09
C ILE A 196 -16.11 -2.37 -5.02
N VAL A 197 -15.51 -2.44 -3.83
CA VAL A 197 -15.85 -1.56 -2.71
C VAL A 197 -14.95 -0.32 -2.77
N VAL A 198 -15.55 0.87 -2.75
CA VAL A 198 -14.84 2.15 -2.69
C VAL A 198 -15.29 2.87 -1.42
N GLY A 199 -14.35 3.10 -0.51
CA GLY A 199 -14.63 3.68 0.80
C GLY A 199 -15.22 2.66 1.76
N ALA A 200 -14.46 2.23 2.76
CA ALA A 200 -14.93 1.31 3.81
C ALA A 200 -14.16 1.55 5.12
N ASP A 201 -14.47 0.77 6.15
CA ASP A 201 -13.66 0.68 7.37
C ASP A 201 -12.17 0.54 7.00
N PRO A 202 -11.26 1.29 7.65
CA PRO A 202 -9.85 1.28 7.30
C PRO A 202 -9.19 -0.10 7.41
N ALA A 203 -9.65 -0.99 8.29
CA ALA A 203 -9.16 -2.36 8.37
C ALA A 203 -9.41 -3.15 7.08
N VAL A 204 -10.53 -2.89 6.38
CA VAL A 204 -10.83 -3.51 5.07
C VAL A 204 -9.80 -3.08 4.01
N GLY A 205 -9.46 -1.79 4.00
CA GLY A 205 -8.44 -1.27 3.08
C GLY A 205 -7.02 -1.73 3.41
N LEU A 206 -6.73 -2.01 4.69
CA LEU A 206 -5.44 -2.55 5.12
C LEU A 206 -5.28 -4.02 4.75
N VAL A 207 -6.32 -4.85 4.89
CA VAL A 207 -6.26 -6.26 4.46
C VAL A 207 -6.22 -6.39 2.93
N SER A 208 -6.88 -5.50 2.19
CA SER A 208 -6.93 -5.58 0.72
C SER A 208 -5.57 -5.36 0.03
N VAL A 209 -4.63 -4.70 0.71
CA VAL A 209 -3.27 -4.45 0.22
C VAL A 209 -2.23 -5.40 0.82
N SER A 210 -2.66 -6.28 1.72
CA SER A 210 -1.81 -7.26 2.41
C SER A 210 -1.82 -8.61 1.70
N ARG A 211 -0.80 -9.44 1.96
CA ARG A 211 -0.72 -10.81 1.42
C ARG A 211 -1.07 -11.80 2.52
N LEU A 212 -2.32 -12.25 2.53
CA LEU A 212 -2.81 -13.24 3.46
C LEU A 212 -2.80 -14.65 2.81
N PRO A 213 -2.76 -15.73 3.61
CA PRO A 213 -2.95 -17.09 3.12
C PRO A 213 -4.24 -17.25 2.32
N GLN A 214 -4.23 -18.11 1.29
CA GLN A 214 -5.36 -18.26 0.36
C GLN A 214 -6.61 -18.89 0.99
N ASP A 215 -6.44 -19.58 2.10
CA ASP A 215 -7.50 -20.24 2.86
C ASP A 215 -8.10 -19.33 3.95
N MET A 216 -7.63 -18.08 4.05
CA MET A 216 -8.19 -17.08 4.96
C MET A 216 -9.14 -16.13 4.26
N ASP A 217 -10.18 -15.72 5.00
CA ASP A 217 -11.10 -14.66 4.61
C ASP A 217 -10.58 -13.31 5.11
N GLU A 218 -10.23 -12.40 4.20
CA GLU A 218 -9.63 -11.13 4.60
C GLU A 218 -10.59 -10.24 5.40
N LEU A 219 -11.92 -10.35 5.21
CA LEU A 219 -12.87 -9.62 6.06
C LEU A 219 -12.90 -10.16 7.49
N ALA A 220 -12.60 -11.45 7.68
CA ALA A 220 -12.45 -12.02 9.01
C ALA A 220 -11.15 -11.55 9.68
N VAL A 221 -10.05 -11.43 8.92
CA VAL A 221 -8.80 -10.83 9.42
C VAL A 221 -8.99 -9.35 9.74
N ALA A 222 -9.75 -8.59 8.94
CA ALA A 222 -10.12 -7.22 9.25
C ALA A 222 -10.91 -7.14 10.56
N GLY A 223 -11.81 -8.10 10.80
CA GLY A 223 -12.49 -8.28 12.09
C GLY A 223 -11.51 -8.50 13.25
N GLY A 224 -10.48 -9.34 13.04
CA GLY A 224 -9.40 -9.56 14.00
C GLY A 224 -8.59 -8.28 14.29
N LEU A 225 -8.23 -7.50 13.27
CA LEU A 225 -7.49 -6.25 13.42
C LEU A 225 -8.26 -5.22 14.25
N ARG A 226 -9.57 -5.11 14.03
CA ARG A 226 -10.43 -4.15 14.74
C ARG A 226 -10.96 -4.70 16.09
N GLY A 227 -10.81 -6.00 16.33
CA GLY A 227 -11.27 -6.69 17.54
C GLY A 227 -12.79 -6.92 17.60
N GLU A 228 -13.50 -6.68 16.50
CA GLU A 228 -14.96 -6.84 16.38
C GLU A 228 -15.31 -7.32 14.96
N ALA A 229 -16.34 -8.17 14.84
CA ALA A 229 -16.83 -8.62 13.54
C ALA A 229 -17.18 -7.43 12.63
N LEU A 230 -16.81 -7.55 11.35
CA LEU A 230 -17.23 -6.59 10.33
C LEU A 230 -18.68 -6.90 9.91
N ASP A 231 -19.54 -5.89 9.90
CA ASP A 231 -20.90 -6.05 9.39
C ASP A 231 -20.89 -6.11 7.85
N VAL A 232 -21.52 -7.13 7.29
CA VAL A 232 -21.63 -7.35 5.84
C VAL A 232 -23.07 -7.53 5.40
N VAL A 233 -23.35 -7.15 4.16
CA VAL A 233 -24.65 -7.31 3.48
C VAL A 233 -24.46 -8.00 2.14
N ARG A 234 -25.51 -8.65 1.64
CA ARG A 234 -25.47 -9.23 0.29
C ARG A 234 -25.53 -8.15 -0.79
N CYS A 235 -24.72 -8.33 -1.81
CA CYS A 235 -24.83 -7.63 -3.08
C CYS A 235 -26.24 -7.79 -3.69
N ARG A 236 -26.64 -6.82 -4.52
CA ARG A 236 -27.98 -6.74 -5.13
C ARG A 236 -28.11 -7.49 -6.45
N SER A 237 -27.03 -7.67 -7.21
CA SER A 237 -27.03 -8.36 -8.51
C SER A 237 -26.16 -9.62 -8.57
N ILE A 238 -25.33 -9.88 -7.55
CA ILE A 238 -24.41 -11.03 -7.52
C ILE A 238 -24.38 -11.73 -6.15
N ASP A 239 -24.00 -13.01 -6.12
CA ASP A 239 -23.86 -13.79 -4.88
C ASP A 239 -22.50 -13.55 -4.20
N LEU A 240 -22.33 -12.33 -3.68
CA LEU A 240 -21.21 -11.91 -2.83
C LEU A 240 -21.73 -11.08 -1.65
N GLU A 241 -20.87 -10.89 -0.65
CA GLU A 241 -21.13 -10.05 0.51
C GLU A 241 -20.08 -8.93 0.59
N VAL A 242 -20.53 -7.74 0.97
CA VAL A 242 -19.73 -6.50 1.03
C VAL A 242 -19.93 -5.81 2.40
N PRO A 243 -18.98 -4.96 2.85
CA PRO A 243 -19.14 -4.21 4.09
C PRO A 243 -20.42 -3.35 4.08
N ALA A 244 -21.23 -3.47 5.13
CA ALA A 244 -22.55 -2.83 5.22
C ALA A 244 -22.49 -1.30 5.16
N THR A 245 -21.39 -0.73 5.67
CA THR A 245 -21.15 0.71 5.78
C THR A 245 -20.25 1.28 4.67
N ALA A 246 -19.95 0.49 3.63
CA ALA A 246 -19.20 0.97 2.48
C ALA A 246 -19.86 2.22 1.86
N GLU A 247 -19.05 3.15 1.35
CA GLU A 247 -19.56 4.36 0.71
C GLU A 247 -20.19 4.04 -0.64
N ILE A 248 -19.50 3.26 -1.48
CA ILE A 248 -19.91 2.86 -2.83
C ILE A 248 -19.52 1.40 -3.06
N VAL A 249 -20.41 0.61 -3.65
CA VAL A 249 -20.15 -0.75 -4.15
C VAL A 249 -20.57 -0.84 -5.61
N ILE A 250 -19.63 -1.25 -6.47
CA ILE A 250 -19.89 -1.52 -7.89
C ILE A 250 -19.90 -3.05 -8.06
N GLU A 251 -21.04 -3.59 -8.49
CA GLU A 251 -21.26 -5.02 -8.65
C GLU A 251 -21.31 -5.39 -10.13
N GLY A 252 -20.74 -6.55 -10.45
CA GLY A 252 -20.76 -7.03 -11.81
C GLY A 252 -20.11 -8.39 -11.96
N VAL A 253 -19.70 -8.67 -13.19
CA VAL A 253 -19.04 -9.93 -13.56
C VAL A 253 -17.79 -9.68 -14.36
N ILE A 254 -16.74 -10.45 -14.07
CA ILE A 254 -15.56 -10.55 -14.93
C ILE A 254 -15.88 -11.55 -16.03
N ARG A 255 -15.75 -11.14 -17.29
CA ARG A 255 -16.02 -12.01 -18.45
C ARG A 255 -15.13 -13.25 -18.45
N ALA A 256 -15.71 -14.37 -18.83
CA ALA A 256 -14.99 -15.62 -18.96
C ALA A 256 -14.16 -15.64 -20.25
N ASN A 257 -12.87 -15.98 -20.15
CA ASN A 257 -11.99 -16.21 -21.30
C ASN A 257 -11.87 -15.03 -22.29
N GLU A 258 -12.26 -13.82 -21.89
CA GLU A 258 -12.11 -12.59 -22.65
C GLU A 258 -11.15 -11.65 -21.93
N LEU A 259 -10.23 -11.07 -22.69
CA LEU A 259 -9.30 -10.05 -22.21
C LEU A 259 -9.28 -8.88 -23.19
N GLU A 260 -8.99 -7.69 -22.67
CA GLU A 260 -8.81 -6.48 -23.47
C GLU A 260 -7.55 -5.74 -23.02
N SER A 261 -6.96 -4.94 -23.90
CA SER A 261 -5.83 -4.09 -23.53
C SER A 261 -6.22 -3.07 -22.46
N GLU A 262 -5.40 -2.99 -21.41
CA GLU A 262 -5.49 -2.05 -20.30
C GLU A 262 -4.12 -1.38 -20.11
N GLY A 263 -4.14 -0.14 -19.61
CA GLY A 263 -2.95 0.67 -19.43
C GLY A 263 -2.53 1.42 -20.70
N PRO A 264 -1.35 2.07 -20.70
CA PRO A 264 -0.35 2.08 -19.64
C PRO A 264 -0.85 2.77 -18.37
N PHE A 265 -0.18 2.58 -17.25
CA PHE A 265 -0.56 3.17 -15.96
C PHE A 265 0.66 3.60 -15.17
N GLY A 266 0.59 4.70 -14.42
CA GLY A 266 1.67 5.14 -13.55
C GLY A 266 1.85 4.21 -12.35
N GLU A 267 3.01 3.56 -12.27
CA GLU A 267 3.30 2.47 -11.31
C GLU A 267 4.07 2.94 -10.08
N TYR A 268 4.10 2.08 -9.06
CA TYR A 268 4.73 2.34 -7.76
C TYR A 268 6.25 2.59 -7.82
N THR A 269 6.90 2.24 -8.93
CA THR A 269 8.32 2.52 -9.16
C THR A 269 8.55 3.96 -9.60
N GLY A 270 7.48 4.71 -9.89
CA GLY A 270 7.50 6.08 -10.40
C GLY A 270 7.56 6.19 -11.93
N TYR A 271 7.51 5.06 -12.63
CA TYR A 271 7.50 5.01 -14.09
C TYR A 271 6.14 4.53 -14.62
N MET A 272 5.87 4.79 -15.89
CA MET A 272 4.73 4.18 -16.58
C MET A 272 4.98 2.69 -16.77
N GLY A 273 4.05 1.85 -16.30
CA GLY A 273 3.98 0.44 -16.65
C GLY A 273 3.45 0.27 -18.08
N PRO A 274 3.89 -0.78 -18.80
CA PRO A 274 3.42 -1.05 -20.15
C PRO A 274 1.96 -1.49 -20.15
N LYS A 275 1.36 -1.52 -21.34
CA LYS A 275 0.04 -2.10 -21.56
C LYS A 275 0.07 -3.60 -21.27
N ALA A 276 -1.04 -4.14 -20.79
CA ALA A 276 -1.23 -5.57 -20.62
C ALA A 276 -2.64 -6.00 -21.03
N MET A 277 -2.80 -7.27 -21.41
CA MET A 277 -4.11 -7.88 -21.55
C MET A 277 -4.71 -8.09 -20.16
N SER A 278 -5.88 -7.52 -19.94
CA SER A 278 -6.54 -7.48 -18.64
C SER A 278 -7.99 -7.90 -18.73
N TYR A 279 -8.58 -8.16 -17.56
CA TYR A 279 -9.95 -8.61 -17.47
C TYR A 279 -10.95 -7.51 -17.76
N ILE A 280 -12.10 -7.91 -18.29
CA ILE A 280 -13.22 -7.03 -18.58
C ILE A 280 -14.29 -7.24 -17.50
N VAL A 281 -14.66 -6.18 -16.81
CA VAL A 281 -15.78 -6.17 -15.86
C VAL A 281 -16.98 -5.51 -16.52
N ASP A 282 -18.08 -6.25 -16.61
CA ASP A 282 -19.38 -5.70 -16.97
C ASP A 282 -20.13 -5.33 -15.68
N VAL A 283 -20.42 -4.04 -15.52
CA VAL A 283 -21.12 -3.50 -14.36
C VAL A 283 -22.62 -3.72 -14.49
N GLN A 284 -23.22 -4.25 -13.43
CA GLN A 284 -24.64 -4.63 -13.37
C GLN A 284 -25.41 -3.81 -12.33
N CYS A 285 -24.77 -3.44 -11.22
CA CYS A 285 -25.35 -2.63 -10.17
C CYS A 285 -24.32 -1.70 -9.54
N ILE A 286 -24.75 -0.52 -9.12
CA ILE A 286 -24.00 0.35 -8.21
C ILE A 286 -24.91 0.63 -7.02
N THR A 287 -24.43 0.36 -5.81
CA THR A 287 -25.07 0.77 -4.57
C THR A 287 -24.20 1.78 -3.85
N HIS A 288 -24.81 2.77 -3.21
CA HIS A 288 -24.05 3.76 -2.45
C HIS A 288 -24.86 4.43 -1.34
N ARG A 289 -24.15 4.91 -0.32
CA ARG A 289 -24.72 5.76 0.72
C ARG A 289 -25.21 7.09 0.15
N SER A 290 -26.10 7.76 0.87
CA SER A 290 -26.43 9.15 0.62
C SER A 290 -25.20 10.02 0.90
N ARG A 291 -24.89 10.93 -0.03
CA ARG A 291 -23.67 11.76 -0.01
C ARG A 291 -22.41 10.89 0.15
N PRO A 292 -22.14 10.00 -0.82
CA PRO A 292 -21.02 9.07 -0.70
C PRO A 292 -19.68 9.82 -0.75
N ILE A 293 -18.63 9.20 -0.22
CA ILE A 293 -17.24 9.68 -0.34
C ILE A 293 -16.47 8.73 -1.26
N PHE A 294 -15.81 9.27 -2.28
CA PHE A 294 -14.98 8.47 -3.17
C PHE A 294 -13.56 8.37 -2.62
N GLN A 295 -13.19 7.20 -2.10
CA GLN A 295 -11.83 6.93 -1.65
C GLN A 295 -10.92 6.57 -2.82
N ALA A 296 -9.71 7.12 -2.81
CA ALA A 296 -8.66 6.91 -3.78
C ALA A 296 -7.33 6.59 -3.11
N PHE A 297 -6.43 5.92 -3.85
CA PHE A 297 -5.04 5.75 -3.47
C PHE A 297 -4.11 6.52 -4.41
N LEU A 298 -3.15 7.23 -3.83
CA LEU A 298 -2.00 7.75 -4.56
C LEU A 298 -0.92 6.67 -4.65
N SER A 299 -0.60 6.20 -5.85
CA SER A 299 0.35 5.08 -6.03
C SER A 299 1.43 5.28 -7.09
N GLN A 300 1.50 6.44 -7.73
CA GLN A 300 2.42 6.73 -8.84
C GLN A 300 3.86 6.94 -8.32
N MET A 301 4.49 8.07 -8.64
CA MET A 301 5.83 8.44 -8.16
C MET A 301 5.95 8.26 -6.65
N PRO A 302 6.92 7.49 -6.12
CA PRO A 302 7.20 7.42 -4.71
C PRO A 302 7.96 8.68 -4.21
N PRO A 303 7.83 9.08 -2.93
CA PRO A 303 6.97 8.47 -1.92
C PRO A 303 5.49 8.72 -2.24
N SER A 304 4.65 7.75 -1.93
CA SER A 304 3.21 7.72 -2.21
C SER A 304 2.48 6.98 -1.09
N GLU A 305 1.16 7.06 -1.07
CA GLU A 305 0.38 6.34 -0.06
C GLU A 305 0.67 4.83 -0.11
N SER A 306 0.79 4.28 -1.32
CA SER A 306 1.10 2.87 -1.50
C SER A 306 2.52 2.51 -1.07
N SER A 307 3.52 3.39 -1.19
CA SER A 307 4.88 3.10 -0.69
C SER A 307 4.91 3.03 0.82
N CYS A 308 4.22 3.92 1.53
CA CYS A 308 4.15 3.91 2.99
C CYS A 308 3.51 2.62 3.51
N ILE A 309 2.33 2.27 2.98
CA ILE A 309 1.62 1.04 3.39
C ILE A 309 2.49 -0.20 3.14
N ARG A 310 3.11 -0.29 1.96
CA ARG A 310 3.99 -1.41 1.60
C ARG A 310 5.23 -1.48 2.48
N SER A 311 5.84 -0.33 2.79
CA SER A 311 7.01 -0.25 3.67
C SER A 311 6.70 -0.86 5.03
N ILE A 312 5.61 -0.44 5.68
CA ILE A 312 5.23 -0.93 7.02
C ILE A 312 5.00 -2.45 7.00
N GLY A 313 4.15 -2.94 6.09
CA GLY A 313 3.81 -4.37 6.02
C GLY A 313 5.03 -5.25 5.70
N ARG A 314 5.86 -4.84 4.73
CA ARG A 314 7.05 -5.61 4.33
C ARG A 314 8.13 -5.58 5.42
N GLU A 315 8.36 -4.44 6.06
CA GLU A 315 9.32 -4.32 7.17
C GLU A 315 8.96 -5.24 8.33
N ALA A 316 7.69 -5.30 8.73
CA ALA A 316 7.22 -6.17 9.80
C ALA A 316 7.55 -7.65 9.52
N THR A 317 7.18 -8.14 8.33
CA THR A 317 7.42 -9.54 7.95
C THR A 317 8.90 -9.88 7.78
N LEU A 318 9.68 -8.97 7.21
CA LEU A 318 11.12 -9.16 7.03
C LEU A 318 11.87 -9.13 8.38
N TYR A 319 11.48 -8.22 9.28
CA TYR A 319 12.06 -8.15 10.62
C TYR A 319 11.82 -9.45 11.39
N LYS A 320 10.57 -9.91 11.42
CA LYS A 320 10.20 -11.20 12.01
C LYS A 320 11.06 -12.33 11.45
N HIS A 321 11.18 -12.41 10.12
CA HIS A 321 11.98 -13.45 9.48
C HIS A 321 13.46 -13.43 9.93
N LEU A 322 14.09 -12.26 9.92
CA LEU A 322 15.50 -12.16 10.28
C LEU A 322 15.75 -12.44 11.77
N VAL A 323 14.84 -12.02 12.65
CA VAL A 323 15.01 -12.10 14.11
C VAL A 323 14.46 -13.41 14.68
N GLU A 324 13.18 -13.70 14.44
CA GLU A 324 12.49 -14.85 15.04
C GLU A 324 12.81 -16.15 14.30
N ASP A 325 12.74 -16.16 12.96
CA ASP A 325 12.95 -17.40 12.19
C ASP A 325 14.44 -17.76 12.08
N LEU A 326 15.32 -16.76 11.91
CA LEU A 326 16.75 -16.97 11.67
C LEU A 326 17.66 -16.67 12.88
N GLY A 327 17.15 -16.03 13.94
CA GLY A 327 17.95 -15.72 15.13
C GLY A 327 19.09 -14.72 14.90
N LEU A 328 18.98 -13.83 13.92
CA LEU A 328 20.03 -12.88 13.56
C LEU A 328 19.98 -11.62 14.45
N PRO A 329 21.13 -10.93 14.67
CA PRO A 329 21.22 -9.80 15.60
C PRO A 329 20.72 -8.48 14.97
N VAL A 330 19.52 -8.51 14.39
CA VAL A 330 18.92 -7.37 13.68
C VAL A 330 18.18 -6.47 14.66
N GLY A 331 18.57 -5.20 14.70
CA GLY A 331 17.90 -4.15 15.48
C GLY A 331 16.70 -3.54 14.76
N GLY A 332 16.71 -3.55 13.43
CA GLY A 332 15.61 -3.05 12.62
C GLY A 332 15.86 -3.19 11.12
N VAL A 333 14.79 -3.09 10.33
CA VAL A 333 14.83 -3.03 8.86
C VAL A 333 14.03 -1.85 8.36
N HIS A 334 14.46 -1.26 7.25
CA HIS A 334 13.76 -0.17 6.59
C HIS A 334 13.80 -0.33 5.08
N LEU A 335 12.63 -0.40 4.45
CA LEU A 335 12.46 -0.36 3.00
C LEU A 335 12.11 1.07 2.61
N LEU A 336 13.05 1.74 1.96
CA LEU A 336 12.96 3.16 1.64
C LEU A 336 11.74 3.41 0.74
N GLU A 337 10.83 4.29 1.17
CA GLU A 337 9.61 4.58 0.42
C GLU A 337 9.88 5.12 -0.98
N THR A 338 10.86 6.02 -1.10
CA THR A 338 11.36 6.60 -2.37
C THR A 338 11.85 5.54 -3.36
N SER A 339 12.13 4.32 -2.89
CA SER A 339 12.53 3.17 -3.71
C SER A 339 11.37 2.21 -4.03
N GLY A 340 10.12 2.69 -3.91
CA GLY A 340 8.90 1.89 -4.06
C GLY A 340 8.69 0.89 -2.91
N ALA A 341 9.36 1.11 -1.77
CA ALA A 341 9.41 0.21 -0.62
C ALA A 341 9.82 -1.23 -0.99
N ALA A 342 10.74 -1.38 -1.96
CA ALA A 342 11.18 -2.68 -2.47
C ALA A 342 12.67 -2.71 -2.80
N ALA A 343 13.16 -1.70 -3.54
CA ALA A 343 14.47 -1.77 -4.16
C ALA A 343 15.62 -1.48 -3.19
N TYR A 344 15.44 -0.54 -2.24
CA TYR A 344 16.47 -0.13 -1.29
C TYR A 344 16.10 -0.57 0.12
N LEU A 345 16.94 -1.43 0.71
CA LEU A 345 16.78 -2.00 2.04
C LEU A 345 17.94 -1.56 2.93
N VAL A 346 17.64 -1.03 4.12
CA VAL A 346 18.61 -0.76 5.18
C VAL A 346 18.33 -1.71 6.34
N ILE A 347 19.37 -2.33 6.89
CA ILE A 347 19.27 -3.24 8.03
C ILE A 347 20.25 -2.78 9.10
N SER A 348 19.75 -2.54 10.31
CA SER A 348 20.60 -2.27 11.47
C SER A 348 20.91 -3.56 12.21
N ILE A 349 22.16 -3.75 12.63
CA ILE A 349 22.59 -4.91 13.40
C ILE A 349 23.38 -4.52 14.63
N LYS A 350 23.23 -5.30 15.70
CA LYS A 350 24.14 -5.29 16.84
C LYS A 350 25.31 -6.24 16.55
N LYS A 351 26.30 -5.73 15.82
CA LYS A 351 27.41 -6.55 15.29
C LYS A 351 28.31 -7.07 16.41
N SER A 352 28.51 -8.39 16.44
CA SER A 352 29.48 -9.08 17.31
C SER A 352 30.49 -9.91 16.52
N HIS A 353 30.27 -10.14 15.21
CA HIS A 353 31.21 -10.88 14.37
C HIS A 353 31.30 -10.29 12.95
N PRO A 354 32.49 -10.25 12.30
CA PRO A 354 32.66 -9.69 10.96
C PRO A 354 31.80 -10.30 9.84
N VAL A 355 31.33 -11.54 10.01
CA VAL A 355 30.53 -12.24 8.98
C VAL A 355 29.04 -11.85 9.00
N GLN A 356 28.55 -11.30 10.11
CA GLN A 356 27.13 -11.05 10.33
C GLN A 356 26.48 -10.11 9.30
N PRO A 357 27.13 -9.03 8.83
CA PRO A 357 26.55 -8.20 7.77
C PRO A 357 26.18 -9.01 6.53
N ARG A 358 27.08 -9.90 6.08
CA ARG A 358 26.82 -10.76 4.92
C ARG A 358 25.76 -11.82 5.21
N THR A 359 25.77 -12.42 6.40
CA THR A 359 24.74 -13.38 6.82
C THR A 359 23.34 -12.76 6.80
N VAL A 360 23.20 -11.53 7.30
CA VAL A 360 21.93 -10.79 7.33
C VAL A 360 21.47 -10.39 5.93
N MET A 361 22.37 -9.98 5.04
CA MET A 361 22.04 -9.75 3.62
C MET A 361 21.46 -11.03 2.97
N CYS A 362 22.12 -12.17 3.17
CA CYS A 362 21.65 -13.45 2.63
C CYS A 362 20.27 -13.83 3.18
N GLY A 363 20.05 -13.67 4.49
CA GLY A 363 18.74 -13.92 5.13
C GLY A 363 17.64 -13.03 4.55
N ALA A 364 17.94 -11.75 4.29
CA ALA A 364 16.97 -10.85 3.68
C ALA A 364 16.64 -11.23 2.24
N TRP A 365 17.65 -11.64 1.47
CA TRP A 365 17.46 -12.06 0.07
C TRP A 365 16.78 -13.43 -0.05
N SER A 366 16.87 -14.32 0.94
CA SER A 366 16.13 -15.58 0.96
C SER A 366 14.66 -15.41 1.27
N PHE A 367 14.28 -14.38 2.04
CA PHE A 367 12.88 -14.11 2.40
C PHE A 367 12.03 -13.75 1.18
N ALA A 368 12.45 -12.72 0.46
CA ALA A 368 11.76 -12.20 -0.71
C ALA A 368 12.79 -11.81 -1.78
N PRO A 369 13.09 -12.71 -2.75
CA PRO A 369 14.17 -12.50 -3.71
C PRO A 369 14.05 -11.22 -4.55
N GLN A 370 12.85 -10.66 -4.67
CA GLN A 370 12.58 -9.40 -5.38
C GLN A 370 12.87 -8.13 -4.55
N PHE A 371 13.17 -8.23 -3.25
CA PHE A 371 13.46 -7.07 -2.39
C PHE A 371 14.97 -6.83 -2.26
N GLY A 372 15.35 -5.60 -1.90
CA GLY A 372 16.73 -5.24 -1.62
C GLY A 372 17.65 -5.41 -2.84
N LYS A 373 17.28 -4.83 -3.99
CA LYS A 373 18.22 -4.64 -5.11
C LYS A 373 19.50 -3.96 -4.62
N ILE A 374 19.35 -2.98 -3.75
CA ILE A 374 20.40 -2.34 -2.95
C ILE A 374 20.11 -2.67 -1.49
N THR A 375 21.05 -3.31 -0.80
CA THR A 375 20.94 -3.64 0.62
C THR A 375 22.12 -3.06 1.39
N VAL A 376 21.87 -2.22 2.37
CA VAL A 376 22.89 -1.61 3.24
C VAL A 376 22.74 -2.16 4.64
N VAL A 377 23.82 -2.68 5.21
CA VAL A 377 23.85 -3.10 6.62
C VAL A 377 24.65 -2.09 7.42
N VAL A 378 24.05 -1.54 8.47
CA VAL A 378 24.63 -0.54 9.37
C VAL A 378 24.67 -1.05 10.81
N ASP A 379 25.47 -0.43 11.65
CA ASP A 379 25.48 -0.69 13.09
C ASP A 379 24.19 -0.16 13.77
N ASP A 380 23.99 -0.49 15.05
CA ASP A 380 22.85 -0.08 15.88
C ASP A 380 22.86 1.39 16.30
N ASP A 381 23.96 2.12 16.06
CA ASP A 381 24.05 3.56 16.26
C ASP A 381 23.50 4.42 15.10
N ILE A 382 23.16 3.79 13.97
CA ILE A 382 22.62 4.48 12.80
C ILE A 382 21.09 4.35 12.77
N ASP A 383 20.41 5.49 12.76
CA ASP A 383 18.97 5.51 12.47
C ASP A 383 18.74 5.16 10.99
N ILE A 384 18.24 3.95 10.76
CA ILE A 384 17.95 3.41 9.42
C ILE A 384 16.87 4.18 8.67
N ARG A 385 16.09 5.03 9.33
CA ARG A 385 15.05 5.88 8.72
C ARG A 385 15.57 7.25 8.31
N ASP A 386 16.72 7.67 8.81
CA ASP A 386 17.40 8.88 8.35
C ASP A 386 18.41 8.52 7.24
N ILE A 387 18.03 8.82 6.00
CA ILE A 387 18.91 8.56 4.85
C ILE A 387 20.23 9.34 4.94
N ASN A 388 20.29 10.47 5.64
CA ASN A 388 21.53 11.20 5.84
C ASN A 388 22.47 10.46 6.81
N ALA A 389 21.94 9.88 7.89
CA ALA A 389 22.71 9.03 8.79
C ALA A 389 23.24 7.77 8.07
N VAL A 390 22.41 7.14 7.22
CA VAL A 390 22.83 6.01 6.38
C VAL A 390 23.92 6.43 5.39
N ASN A 391 23.76 7.57 4.73
CA ASN A 391 24.78 8.10 3.81
C ASN A 391 26.09 8.46 4.53
N TRP A 392 26.02 8.96 5.75
CA TRP A 392 27.20 9.21 6.58
C TRP A 392 27.93 7.89 6.91
N ALA A 393 27.20 6.84 7.29
CA ALA A 393 27.77 5.51 7.50
C ALA A 393 28.42 4.96 6.21
N LEU A 394 27.73 5.06 5.07
CA LEU A 394 28.30 4.69 3.76
C LEU A 394 29.60 5.45 3.45
N SER A 395 29.69 6.72 3.81
CA SER A 395 30.84 7.57 3.47
C SER A 395 32.12 7.21 4.22
N PHE A 396 31.99 6.75 5.47
CA PHE A 396 33.15 6.59 6.36
C PHE A 396 33.35 5.16 6.88
N ARG A 397 32.39 4.25 6.68
CA ARG A 397 32.48 2.85 7.16
C ARG A 397 32.66 1.82 6.03
N VAL A 398 32.58 2.25 4.78
CA VAL A 398 32.67 1.37 3.61
C VAL A 398 34.02 1.55 2.92
N GLN A 399 34.73 0.44 2.72
CA GLN A 399 35.83 0.31 1.78
C GLN A 399 35.28 -0.39 0.53
N PRO A 400 35.06 0.33 -0.60
CA PRO A 400 34.29 -0.20 -1.73
C PRO A 400 34.75 -1.56 -2.27
N GLU A 401 36.07 -1.81 -2.33
CA GLU A 401 36.62 -3.09 -2.78
C GLU A 401 36.26 -4.27 -1.86
N LYS A 402 36.15 -4.02 -0.56
CA LYS A 402 36.04 -5.06 0.47
C LYS A 402 34.62 -5.26 0.97
N ASP A 403 33.86 -4.18 1.02
CA ASP A 403 32.59 -4.10 1.73
C ASP A 403 31.38 -4.11 0.80
N ILE A 404 31.61 -4.11 -0.51
CA ILE A 404 30.56 -4.24 -1.53
C ILE A 404 30.56 -5.64 -2.11
N VAL A 405 29.40 -6.29 -2.10
CA VAL A 405 29.18 -7.59 -2.73
C VAL A 405 28.19 -7.43 -3.87
N LEU A 406 28.58 -7.85 -5.07
CA LEU A 406 27.71 -7.92 -6.24
C LEU A 406 27.23 -9.36 -6.44
N MET A 407 25.92 -9.52 -6.60
CA MET A 407 25.26 -10.81 -6.84
C MET A 407 24.55 -10.75 -8.20
N PRO A 408 25.17 -11.23 -9.29
CA PRO A 408 24.53 -11.31 -10.60
C PRO A 408 23.50 -12.46 -10.66
N GLY A 409 22.54 -12.38 -11.58
CA GLY A 409 21.59 -13.46 -11.84
C GLY A 409 20.51 -13.62 -10.77
N MET A 410 20.15 -12.52 -10.09
CA MET A 410 19.16 -12.50 -9.02
C MET A 410 17.77 -12.11 -9.54
N ALA A 411 16.71 -12.37 -8.76
CA ALA A 411 15.36 -11.93 -9.13
C ALA A 411 15.26 -10.39 -9.18
N ALA A 412 14.64 -9.88 -10.23
CA ALA A 412 14.38 -8.46 -10.41
C ALA A 412 13.32 -7.93 -9.45
N VAL A 413 13.48 -6.67 -9.03
CA VAL A 413 12.37 -5.91 -8.45
C VAL A 413 11.28 -5.80 -9.53
N SER A 414 10.05 -6.17 -9.20
CA SER A 414 8.95 -6.14 -10.17
C SER A 414 8.74 -4.72 -10.70
N LEU A 415 8.53 -4.56 -12.01
CA LEU A 415 8.37 -3.26 -12.68
C LEU A 415 9.61 -2.34 -12.66
N ASP A 416 10.80 -2.90 -12.38
CA ASP A 416 12.06 -2.16 -12.56
C ASP A 416 12.30 -1.87 -14.05
N PRO A 417 12.30 -0.59 -14.49
CA PRO A 417 12.47 -0.25 -15.90
C PRO A 417 13.89 -0.52 -16.42
N SER A 418 14.88 -0.69 -15.53
CA SER A 418 16.26 -0.99 -15.96
C SER A 418 16.45 -2.39 -16.53
N GLN A 419 15.45 -3.28 -16.38
CA GLN A 419 15.56 -4.67 -16.84
C GLN A 419 15.38 -4.82 -18.35
N ALA A 420 14.52 -4.00 -18.96
CA ALA A 420 14.25 -4.06 -20.39
C ALA A 420 13.63 -2.75 -20.91
N PRO A 421 13.82 -2.40 -22.20
CA PRO A 421 13.17 -1.25 -22.85
C PRO A 421 11.65 -1.23 -22.66
N ALA A 422 11.02 -0.06 -22.75
CA ALA A 422 9.61 0.13 -22.43
C ALA A 422 8.65 -0.70 -23.31
N GLU A 423 9.08 -1.03 -24.54
CA GLU A 423 8.32 -1.77 -25.54
C GLU A 423 8.21 -3.27 -25.21
N VAL A 424 9.11 -3.79 -24.37
CA VAL A 424 9.09 -5.20 -23.97
C VAL A 424 7.89 -5.45 -23.06
N PRO A 425 7.03 -6.44 -23.33
CA PRO A 425 5.86 -6.73 -22.49
C PRO A 425 6.23 -6.97 -21.03
N GLN A 426 5.33 -6.64 -20.10
CA GLN A 426 5.58 -6.79 -18.65
C GLN A 426 5.87 -8.24 -18.25
N GLU A 427 5.27 -9.20 -18.94
CA GLU A 427 5.33 -10.62 -18.60
C GLU A 427 6.60 -11.31 -19.14
N ASP A 428 7.36 -10.62 -20.00
CA ASP A 428 8.55 -11.17 -20.63
C ASP A 428 9.62 -11.60 -19.60
N MET A 429 10.26 -12.75 -19.87
CA MET A 429 11.25 -13.34 -18.97
C MET A 429 12.52 -12.47 -18.81
N SER A 430 12.86 -11.65 -19.80
CA SER A 430 13.97 -10.69 -19.71
C SER A 430 13.78 -9.70 -18.56
N ARG A 431 12.53 -9.40 -18.15
CA ARG A 431 12.23 -8.52 -17.02
C ARG A 431 12.39 -9.18 -15.65
N ARG A 432 12.76 -10.47 -15.58
CA ARG A 432 12.78 -11.25 -14.34
C ARG A 432 14.18 -11.42 -13.74
N VAL A 433 15.23 -11.21 -14.53
CA VAL A 433 16.63 -11.42 -14.11
C VAL A 433 17.31 -10.07 -13.93
N SER A 434 17.95 -9.87 -12.78
CA SER A 434 18.65 -8.65 -12.37
C SER A 434 19.93 -8.99 -11.61
N SER A 435 20.45 -8.03 -10.86
CA SER A 435 21.53 -8.21 -9.88
C SER A 435 21.17 -7.54 -8.56
N LYS A 436 21.92 -7.89 -7.50
CA LYS A 436 21.84 -7.21 -6.21
C LYS A 436 23.21 -6.68 -5.81
N ILE A 437 23.20 -5.59 -5.05
CA ILE A 437 24.36 -5.07 -4.33
C ILE A 437 24.08 -5.13 -2.82
N GLY A 438 25.00 -5.76 -2.09
CA GLY A 438 25.05 -5.72 -0.63
C GLY A 438 26.21 -4.83 -0.19
N ILE A 439 25.98 -3.94 0.77
CA ILE A 439 26.97 -2.99 1.27
C ILE A 439 27.08 -3.13 2.77
N ASP A 440 28.25 -3.56 3.26
CA ASP A 440 28.56 -3.61 4.67
C ASP A 440 29.08 -2.24 5.13
N ALA A 441 28.17 -1.39 5.62
CA ALA A 441 28.45 -0.09 6.21
C ALA A 441 28.61 -0.15 7.74
N THR A 442 28.94 -1.31 8.30
CA THR A 442 29.26 -1.44 9.74
C THR A 442 30.72 -1.08 10.03
N ARG A 443 31.03 -0.70 11.27
CA ARG A 443 32.41 -0.49 11.72
C ARG A 443 33.20 -1.81 11.66
N LYS A 444 34.46 -1.72 11.22
CA LYS A 444 35.35 -2.89 11.07
C LYS A 444 36.26 -3.11 12.28
N HIS A 445 36.44 -2.07 13.07
CA HIS A 445 37.29 -1.99 14.27
C HIS A 445 36.80 -0.80 15.11
N ALA A 446 37.46 -0.53 16.24
CA ALA A 446 37.20 0.68 17.03
C ALA A 446 37.53 1.92 16.19
N PHE A 447 36.53 2.75 15.92
CA PHE A 447 36.70 4.03 15.24
C PHE A 447 37.01 5.13 16.28
N PRO A 448 37.56 6.28 15.85
CA PRO A 448 37.59 7.47 16.69
C PRO A 448 36.17 7.85 17.16
N ASP A 449 36.09 8.55 18.29
CA ASP A 449 34.82 9.05 18.82
C ASP A 449 34.12 9.96 17.80
N VAL A 450 32.79 9.88 17.78
CA VAL A 450 31.97 10.76 16.93
C VAL A 450 32.05 12.18 17.49
N ALA A 451 32.32 13.16 16.62
CA ALA A 451 32.45 14.57 16.98
C ALA A 451 31.08 15.25 17.21
N VAL A 452 30.31 14.75 18.19
CA VAL A 452 29.01 15.30 18.61
C VAL A 452 29.02 15.63 20.10
N PRO A 453 28.27 16.67 20.53
CA PRO A 453 28.08 16.91 21.96
C PRO A 453 27.45 15.69 22.66
N PRO A 454 27.69 15.51 23.98
CA PRO A 454 27.07 14.45 24.76
C PRO A 454 25.54 14.43 24.61
N GLY A 455 24.96 13.23 24.53
CA GLY A 455 23.52 13.04 24.31
C GLY A 455 22.66 13.74 25.36
N GLU A 456 23.06 13.69 26.63
CA GLU A 456 22.37 14.39 27.74
C GLU A 456 22.30 15.91 27.55
N HIS A 457 23.34 16.52 26.98
CA HIS A 457 23.35 17.95 26.65
C HIS A 457 22.41 18.25 25.49
N LEU A 458 22.42 17.42 24.45
CA LEU A 458 21.50 17.55 23.32
C LEU A 458 20.04 17.40 23.78
N GLU A 459 19.72 16.44 24.63
CA GLU A 459 18.38 16.27 25.20
C GLU A 459 17.94 17.47 26.03
N LEU A 460 18.83 18.05 26.85
CA LEU A 460 18.53 19.24 27.63
C LEU A 460 18.22 20.43 26.70
N VAL A 461 18.98 20.60 25.62
CA VAL A 461 18.70 21.64 24.61
C VAL A 461 17.34 21.42 23.96
N ARG A 462 17.01 20.19 23.58
CA ARG A 462 15.72 19.83 22.96
C ARG A 462 14.54 20.11 23.88
N LYS A 463 14.64 19.74 25.16
CA LYS A 463 13.62 20.05 26.18
C LYS A 463 13.42 21.55 26.38
N ASN A 464 14.49 22.34 26.18
CA ASN A 464 14.47 23.79 26.33
C ASN A 464 14.48 24.53 24.98
N TRP A 465 14.05 23.91 23.89
CA TRP A 465 14.22 24.47 22.54
C TRP A 465 13.65 25.88 22.39
N LYS A 466 12.48 26.11 22.98
CA LYS A 466 11.81 27.42 23.03
C LYS A 466 12.63 28.50 23.76
N LYS A 467 13.43 28.14 24.77
CA LYS A 467 14.30 29.08 25.51
C LYS A 467 15.33 29.75 24.58
N TYR A 468 15.70 29.07 23.50
CA TYR A 468 16.65 29.59 22.50
C TYR A 468 15.97 30.40 21.39
N GLY A 469 14.67 30.68 21.48
CA GLY A 469 13.95 31.55 20.54
C GLY A 469 13.34 30.84 19.32
N PHE A 470 13.38 29.51 19.26
CA PHE A 470 12.77 28.73 18.18
C PHE A 470 11.27 28.47 18.41
N ARG A 471 10.46 28.56 17.34
CA ARG A 471 9.01 28.32 17.37
C ARG A 471 8.73 26.82 17.26
N GLU A 472 8.45 26.21 18.41
CA GLU A 472 8.04 24.79 18.60
C GLU A 472 9.10 23.72 18.27
N ASN A 473 8.89 22.53 18.85
CA ASN A 473 9.85 21.44 18.90
C ASN A 473 10.12 20.91 17.49
N ILE A 474 11.26 21.28 16.92
CA ILE A 474 11.88 20.52 15.85
C ILE A 474 12.43 19.27 16.54
N ILE A 475 11.70 18.15 16.50
CA ILE A 475 12.17 16.74 16.56
C ILE A 475 10.98 15.82 16.35
#